data_AF-A0A399T640-F1
#
_entry.id   AF-A0A399T640-F1
#
_cell.length_a   1.000
_cell.length_b   1.000
_cell.length_c   1.000
_cell.angle_alpha   90.00
_cell.angle_beta   90.00
_cell.angle_gamma   90.00
#
_symmetry.space_group_name_H-M   'P 1'
#
loop_
_entity.id
_entity.type
_entity.pdbx_description
1 polymer ?
#
loop_
_entity_poly.entity_id
_entity_poly.type
_entity_poly.pdbx_seq_one_letter_code
_entity_poly.pdbx_strand_id
1 'polypeptide(L)'
;MNDLSFLKPASRQIDFDNFDDRLLLYVLQYEPSFFTCISCGGCTATCSAGNLTNFNVRKIGLWLRRGETEKLSEEIQKCMFCGKCTLVCPRDINIRNVILLIKKRIAMLKNENSPA
;
A
#
# COMPACT_ATOMS: atom_id res chain seq x y z
N MET A 1 -15.07 22.45 -29.67
CA MET A 1 -15.37 21.29 -28.80
C MET A 1 -14.77 20.04 -29.43
N ASN A 2 -13.46 19.83 -29.30
CA ASN A 2 -12.75 18.62 -29.80
C ASN A 2 -11.45 18.36 -29.00
N ASP A 3 -11.34 18.90 -27.80
CA ASP A 3 -10.15 18.68 -26.97
C ASP A 3 -10.34 17.45 -26.09
N LEU A 4 -9.90 16.30 -26.62
CA LEU A 4 -9.82 15.02 -25.92
C LEU A 4 -8.45 14.83 -25.24
N SER A 5 -7.70 15.90 -24.95
CA SER A 5 -6.40 15.81 -24.26
C SER A 5 -6.47 15.10 -22.91
N PHE A 6 -7.63 15.12 -22.25
CA PHE A 6 -7.94 14.33 -21.05
C PHE A 6 -7.96 12.81 -21.27
N LEU A 7 -8.05 12.34 -22.52
CA LEU A 7 -8.03 10.93 -22.93
C LEU A 7 -6.62 10.40 -23.23
N LYS A 8 -5.55 11.04 -22.76
CA LYS A 8 -4.20 10.45 -22.80
C LYS A 8 -3.92 9.74 -21.47
N PRO A 9 -4.42 8.52 -21.23
CA PRO A 9 -4.10 7.80 -20.00
C PRO A 9 -2.60 7.49 -19.99
N ALA A 10 -1.96 7.74 -18.86
CA ALA A 10 -0.63 7.20 -18.63
C ALA A 10 -0.69 5.67 -18.61
N SER A 11 0.31 5.02 -19.20
CA SER A 11 0.43 3.55 -19.15
C SER A 11 0.45 3.09 -17.69
N ARG A 12 -0.37 2.08 -17.37
CA ARG A 12 -0.40 1.42 -16.05
C ARG A 12 0.41 0.12 -16.04
N GLN A 13 1.20 -0.12 -17.08
CA GLN A 13 2.08 -1.28 -17.16
C GLN A 13 3.05 -1.30 -15.98
N ILE A 14 3.41 -2.51 -15.56
CA ILE A 14 4.46 -2.72 -14.56
C ILE A 14 5.75 -2.86 -15.37
N ASP A 15 6.76 -2.11 -14.98
CA ASP A 15 8.12 -2.29 -15.48
C ASP A 15 8.68 -3.57 -14.85
N PHE A 16 8.78 -4.64 -15.64
CA PHE A 16 9.25 -5.93 -15.17
C PHE A 16 10.72 -5.92 -14.79
N ASP A 17 11.54 -5.09 -15.44
CA ASP A 17 12.98 -5.03 -15.18
C ASP A 17 13.28 -4.38 -13.83
N ASN A 18 12.40 -3.46 -13.40
CA ASN A 18 12.54 -2.72 -12.14
C ASN A 18 11.56 -3.18 -11.04
N PHE A 19 10.81 -4.27 -11.26
CA PHE A 19 9.83 -4.75 -10.28
C PHE A 19 10.52 -5.42 -9.08
N ASP A 20 10.23 -4.93 -7.87
CA ASP A 20 10.70 -5.52 -6.60
C ASP A 20 9.53 -5.99 -5.73
N ASP A 21 9.44 -7.31 -5.53
CA ASP A 21 8.42 -7.97 -4.70
C ASP A 21 8.89 -8.30 -3.28
N ARG A 22 10.15 -8.02 -2.90
CA ARG A 22 10.72 -8.40 -1.60
C ARG A 22 9.89 -7.86 -0.43
N LEU A 23 9.34 -6.66 -0.57
CA LEU A 23 8.47 -6.07 0.44
C LEU A 23 7.12 -6.79 0.52
N LEU A 24 6.54 -7.17 -0.62
CA LEU A 24 5.30 -7.95 -0.67
C LEU A 24 5.51 -9.32 -0.04
N LEU A 25 6.58 -10.04 -0.41
CA LEU A 25 6.92 -11.35 0.13
C LEU A 25 7.12 -11.29 1.64
N TYR A 26 7.82 -10.27 2.14
CA TYR A 26 7.95 -10.03 3.58
C TYR A 26 6.58 -9.86 4.26
N VAL A 27 5.69 -9.02 3.70
CA VAL A 27 4.35 -8.83 4.28
C VAL A 27 3.54 -10.13 4.26
N LEU A 28 3.58 -10.89 3.18
CA LEU A 28 2.86 -12.17 3.08
C LEU A 28 3.40 -13.24 4.02
N GLN A 29 4.70 -13.23 4.30
CA GLN A 29 5.32 -14.14 5.26
C GLN A 29 4.81 -13.89 6.68
N TYR A 30 4.65 -12.63 7.08
CA TYR A 30 4.27 -12.25 8.45
C TYR A 30 2.77 -11.93 8.62
N GLU A 31 2.04 -11.73 7.52
CA GLU A 31 0.59 -11.54 7.49
C GLU A 31 -0.03 -12.23 6.25
N PRO A 32 -0.12 -13.58 6.26
CA PRO A 32 -0.62 -14.36 5.11
C PRO A 32 -2.06 -14.02 4.72
N SER A 33 -2.88 -13.55 5.67
CA SER A 33 -4.27 -13.15 5.41
C SER A 33 -4.38 -12.09 4.31
N PHE A 34 -3.34 -11.26 4.14
CA PHE A 34 -3.29 -10.22 3.12
C PHE A 34 -3.40 -10.77 1.69
N PHE A 35 -3.01 -12.02 1.45
CA PHE A 35 -3.19 -12.71 0.17
C PHE A 35 -4.66 -12.75 -0.27
N THR A 36 -5.60 -12.82 0.70
CA THR A 36 -7.04 -12.91 0.43
C THR A 36 -7.71 -11.56 0.12
N CYS A 37 -6.93 -10.48 0.03
CA CYS A 37 -7.42 -9.13 -0.20
C CYS A 37 -8.04 -8.97 -1.59
N ILE A 38 -9.37 -8.80 -1.63
CA ILE A 38 -10.14 -8.57 -2.86
C ILE A 38 -10.18 -7.10 -3.30
N SER A 39 -9.42 -6.22 -2.65
CA SER A 39 -9.36 -4.78 -2.96
C SER A 39 -10.71 -4.05 -2.96
N CYS A 40 -11.67 -4.47 -2.12
CA CYS A 40 -13.03 -3.89 -2.09
C CYS A 40 -13.11 -2.43 -1.63
N GLY A 41 -12.14 -1.94 -0.85
CA GLY A 41 -12.06 -0.54 -0.42
C GLY A 41 -12.79 -0.18 0.89
N GLY A 42 -13.42 -1.13 1.59
CA GLY A 42 -14.06 -0.86 2.88
C GLY A 42 -13.10 -0.26 3.92
N CYS A 43 -11.84 -0.73 3.91
CA CYS A 43 -10.77 -0.18 4.76
C CYS A 43 -10.43 1.29 4.46
N THR A 44 -10.56 1.73 3.20
CA THR A 44 -10.39 3.14 2.83
C THR A 44 -11.59 3.95 3.29
N ALA A 45 -12.81 3.46 3.09
CA ALA A 45 -14.04 4.18 3.43
C ALA A 45 -14.15 4.49 4.95
N THR A 46 -13.62 3.62 5.81
CA THR A 46 -13.62 3.84 7.27
C THR A 46 -12.42 4.66 7.78
N CYS A 47 -11.44 4.95 6.93
CA CYS A 47 -10.16 5.47 7.38
C CYS A 47 -10.25 6.96 7.77
N SER A 48 -10.10 7.27 9.05
CA SER A 48 -10.10 8.66 9.52
C SER A 48 -8.95 9.50 8.94
N ALA A 49 -7.77 8.90 8.72
CA ALA A 49 -6.67 9.60 8.05
C ALA A 49 -7.00 9.93 6.57
N GLY A 50 -7.80 9.10 5.90
CA GLY A 50 -8.27 9.36 4.54
C GLY A 50 -9.32 10.47 4.43
N ASN A 51 -9.98 10.83 5.54
CA ASN A 51 -10.90 11.97 5.58
C ASN A 51 -10.16 13.31 5.74
N LEU A 52 -8.95 13.28 6.31
CA LEU A 52 -8.15 14.48 6.59
C LEU A 52 -7.00 14.66 5.58
N THR A 53 -6.65 13.61 4.84
CA THR A 53 -5.51 13.59 3.91
C THR A 53 -5.83 12.70 2.70
N ASN A 54 -4.93 12.66 1.71
CA ASN A 54 -5.06 11.76 0.55
C ASN A 54 -4.76 10.27 0.85
N PHE A 55 -4.67 9.88 2.13
CA PHE A 55 -4.32 8.53 2.55
C PHE A 55 -5.37 7.51 2.13
N ASN A 56 -4.94 6.46 1.43
CA ASN A 56 -5.84 5.46 0.87
C ASN A 56 -5.30 4.05 1.07
N VAL A 57 -5.92 3.32 1.99
CA VAL A 57 -5.50 1.97 2.40
C VAL A 57 -5.61 0.96 1.25
N ARG A 58 -6.62 1.08 0.38
CA ARG A 58 -6.73 0.26 -0.83
C ARG A 58 -5.59 0.52 -1.82
N LYS A 59 -5.17 1.79 -2.00
CA LYS A 59 -4.03 2.13 -2.86
C LYS A 59 -2.71 1.61 -2.31
N ILE A 60 -2.54 1.60 -0.98
CA ILE A 60 -1.39 0.96 -0.32
C ILE A 60 -1.24 -0.50 -0.76
N GLY A 61 -2.33 -1.27 -0.72
CA GLY A 61 -2.29 -2.67 -1.15
C GLY A 61 -1.98 -2.84 -2.63
N LEU A 62 -2.39 -1.89 -3.48
CA LEU A 62 -2.04 -1.87 -4.90
C LEU A 62 -0.55 -1.57 -5.12
N TRP A 63 -0.02 -0.53 -4.49
CA TRP A 63 1.40 -0.16 -4.61
C TRP A 63 2.31 -1.26 -4.08
N LEU A 64 1.95 -1.87 -2.96
CA LEU A 64 2.67 -3.03 -2.42
C LEU A 64 2.74 -4.18 -3.43
N ARG A 65 1.62 -4.52 -4.09
CA ARG A 65 1.59 -5.59 -5.11
C ARG A 65 2.34 -5.23 -6.40
N ARG A 66 2.52 -3.94 -6.68
CA ARG A 66 3.21 -3.44 -7.88
C ARG A 66 4.69 -3.13 -7.65
N GLY A 67 5.21 -3.33 -6.43
CA GLY A 67 6.59 -2.97 -6.09
C GLY A 67 6.84 -1.45 -6.09
N GLU A 68 5.79 -0.62 -5.99
CA GLU A 68 5.92 0.85 -5.99
C GLU A 68 6.28 1.36 -4.57
N THR A 69 7.47 0.99 -4.08
CA THR A 69 7.95 1.21 -2.70
C THR A 69 8.13 2.67 -2.32
N GLU A 70 8.55 3.53 -3.24
CA GLU A 70 8.77 4.96 -2.97
C GLU A 70 7.47 5.68 -2.60
N LYS A 71 6.45 5.60 -3.47
CA LYS A 71 5.10 6.13 -3.21
C LYS A 71 4.49 5.53 -1.96
N LEU A 72 4.71 4.23 -1.75
CA LEU A 72 4.24 3.54 -0.56
C LEU A 72 4.89 4.09 0.72
N SER A 73 6.20 4.36 0.71
CA SER A 73 6.96 4.90 1.85
C SER A 73 6.44 6.26 2.30
N GLU A 74 6.05 7.12 1.37
CA GLU A 74 5.49 8.45 1.68
C GLU A 74 4.08 8.33 2.28
N GLU A 75 3.21 7.58 1.61
CA GLU A 75 1.81 7.47 2.01
C GLU A 75 1.62 6.74 3.34
N ILE A 76 2.45 5.71 3.62
CA ILE A 76 2.33 4.90 4.84
C ILE A 76 2.60 5.71 6.13
N GLN A 77 3.29 6.85 6.04
CA GLN A 77 3.55 7.71 7.20
C GLN A 77 2.29 8.35 7.78
N LYS A 78 1.24 8.50 6.96
CA LYS A 78 -0.03 9.14 7.35
C LYS A 78 -0.91 8.23 8.20
N CYS A 79 -0.58 6.94 8.34
CA CYS A 79 -1.35 6.01 9.14
C CYS A 79 -1.22 6.31 10.64
N MET A 80 -2.36 6.52 11.31
CA MET A 80 -2.45 6.75 12.76
C MET A 80 -2.57 5.46 13.58
N PHE A 81 -2.49 4.29 12.95
CA PHE A 81 -2.59 2.98 13.61
C PHE A 81 -3.87 2.73 14.45
N CYS A 82 -4.99 3.37 14.11
CA CYS A 82 -6.25 3.26 14.85
C CYS A 82 -6.98 1.91 14.70
N GLY A 83 -6.62 1.08 13.71
CA GLY A 83 -7.15 -0.29 13.56
C GLY A 83 -8.54 -0.44 12.94
N LYS A 84 -9.27 0.66 12.64
CA LYS A 84 -10.62 0.61 12.03
C LYS A 84 -10.68 -0.19 10.73
N CYS A 85 -9.60 -0.15 9.94
CA CYS A 85 -9.50 -0.91 8.69
C CYS A 85 -9.63 -2.43 8.89
N THR A 86 -9.11 -2.98 9.99
CA THR A 86 -9.24 -4.41 10.31
C THR A 86 -10.69 -4.76 10.67
N LEU A 87 -11.36 -3.91 11.47
CA LEU A 87 -12.73 -4.15 11.95
C LEU A 87 -13.78 -4.25 10.83
N VAL A 88 -13.56 -3.57 9.70
CA VAL A 88 -14.50 -3.54 8.58
C VAL A 88 -14.13 -4.52 7.46
N CYS A 89 -13.03 -5.27 7.58
CA CYS A 89 -12.55 -6.11 6.49
C CYS A 89 -13.43 -7.36 6.34
N PRO A 90 -14.11 -7.57 5.19
CA PRO A 90 -14.95 -8.76 5.00
C PRO A 90 -14.13 -10.06 4.80
N ARG A 91 -12.80 -9.94 4.73
CA ARG A 91 -11.85 -11.05 4.59
C ARG A 91 -11.05 -11.28 5.87
N ASP A 92 -11.40 -10.58 6.95
CA ASP A 92 -10.74 -10.68 8.26
C ASP A 92 -9.22 -10.47 8.21
N ILE A 93 -8.78 -9.52 7.39
CA ILE A 93 -7.36 -9.21 7.22
C ILE A 93 -6.94 -8.24 8.33
N ASN A 94 -5.83 -8.55 9.01
CA ASN A 94 -5.23 -7.63 9.96
C ASN A 94 -4.45 -6.52 9.25
N ILE A 95 -5.17 -5.60 8.60
CA ILE A 95 -4.61 -4.52 7.78
C ILE A 95 -3.74 -3.58 8.62
N ARG A 96 -4.05 -3.40 9.90
CA ARG A 96 -3.19 -2.66 10.84
C ARG A 96 -1.78 -3.27 10.91
N ASN A 97 -1.69 -4.60 11.01
CA ASN A 97 -0.43 -5.33 11.01
C ASN A 97 0.28 -5.25 9.65
N VAL A 98 -0.44 -5.39 8.54
CA VAL A 98 0.13 -5.17 7.19
C VAL A 98 0.85 -3.82 7.10
N ILE A 99 0.20 -2.73 7.53
CA ILE A 99 0.79 -1.39 7.51
C ILE A 99 2.05 -1.31 8.40
N LEU A 100 2.01 -1.94 9.58
CA LEU A 100 3.15 -1.99 10.49
C LEU A 100 4.35 -2.72 9.86
N LEU A 101 4.11 -3.88 9.24
CA LEU A 101 5.11 -4.69 8.56
C LEU A 101 5.76 -3.92 7.40
N ILE A 102 4.96 -3.19 6.61
CA ILE A 102 5.44 -2.31 5.55
C ILE A 102 6.39 -1.25 6.13
N LYS A 103 5.96 -0.51 7.17
CA LYS A 103 6.81 0.53 7.79
C LYS A 103 8.12 -0.05 8.33
N LYS A 104 8.05 -1.21 9.00
CA LYS A 104 9.21 -1.90 9.57
C LYS A 104 10.21 -2.30 8.47
N ARG A 105 9.75 -2.94 7.40
CA ARG A 105 10.65 -3.41 6.34
C ARG A 105 11.23 -2.27 5.53
N ILE A 106 10.47 -1.20 5.25
CA ILE A 106 11.01 0.00 4.60
C ILE A 106 12.11 0.64 5.45
N ALA A 107 11.95 0.72 6.76
CA ALA A 107 12.99 1.24 7.65
C ALA A 107 14.26 0.38 7.61
N MET A 108 14.13 -0.95 7.58
CA MET A 108 15.28 -1.87 7.43
C MET A 108 16.02 -1.67 6.11
N LEU A 109 15.29 -1.56 4.99
CA LEU A 109 15.87 -1.35 3.66
C LEU A 109 16.65 -0.01 3.55
N LYS A 110 16.23 1.03 4.28
CA LYS A 110 16.97 2.30 4.33
C LYS A 110 18.30 2.15 5.06
N ASN A 111 18.35 1.36 6.13
CA ASN A 111 19.58 1.11 6.89
C ASN A 111 20.58 0.25 6.12
N GLU A 112 20.10 -0.67 5.28
CA GLU A 112 20.96 -1.48 4.38
C GLU A 112 21.61 -0.61 3.27
N ASN A 113 20.94 0.48 2.86
CA ASN A 113 21.38 1.36 1.76
C ASN A 113 22.11 2.63 2.20
N SER A 114 22.29 2.87 3.51
CA SER A 114 23.20 3.89 4.03
C SER A 114 24.55 3.23 4.33
N PRO A 115 25.54 3.29 3.43
CA PRO A 115 26.90 2.93 3.81
C PRO A 115 27.36 3.87 4.92
N ALA A 116 28.06 3.29 5.89
CA ALA A 116 28.80 4.04 6.91
C ALA A 116 29.77 5.05 6.27
#